data_AF-A0A6L9MGY2-F1
#
_entry.id   AF-A0A6L9MGY2-F1
#
_cell.length_a   1.000
_cell.length_b   1.000
_cell.length_c   1.000
_cell.angle_alpha   90.00
_cell.angle_beta   90.00
_cell.angle_gamma   90.00
#
_symmetry.space_group_name_H-M   'P 1'
#
loop_
_entity.id
_entity.type
_entity.pdbx_description
1 polymer ?
#
loop_
_entity_poly.entity_id
_entity_poly.type
_entity_poly.pdbx_seq_one_letter_code
_entity_poly.pdbx_strand_id
1 'polypeptide(L)' 'MACGAEQLDGQIVFVDGVLVAVLTQLSGEHYGSHDGHWFLEAGFGRCDPTGTKLPPFASLNEAVAWIRSAIA' A
#
# COMPACT_ATOMS: atom_id res chain seq x y z
N MET A 1 4.57 -18.22 24.76
CA MET A 1 5.34 -18.32 23.50
C MET A 1 4.48 -17.64 22.44
N ALA A 2 4.64 -16.33 22.25
CA ALA A 2 4.00 -15.66 21.12
C ALA A 2 4.89 -15.97 19.91
N CYS A 3 4.35 -16.69 18.93
CA CYS A 3 4.97 -16.70 17.61
C CYS A 3 5.01 -15.24 17.17
N GLY A 4 6.20 -14.73 16.84
CA GLY A 4 6.38 -13.37 16.32
C GLY A 4 5.71 -13.27 14.96
N ALA A 5 4.38 -13.19 14.96
CA ALA A 5 3.63 -12.81 13.79
C ALA A 5 3.97 -11.35 13.58
N GLU A 6 4.81 -11.08 12.59
CA GLU A 6 4.93 -9.76 12.01
C GLU A 6 3.52 -9.31 11.68
N GLN A 7 3.01 -8.35 12.44
CA GLN A 7 1.67 -7.83 12.22
C GLN A 7 1.78 -6.91 11.00
N LEU A 8 1.59 -7.50 9.82
CA LEU A 8 1.49 -6.76 8.58
C LEU A 8 0.14 -6.06 8.58
N ASP A 9 0.15 -4.76 8.84
CA ASP A 9 -1.04 -3.93 8.69
C ASP A 9 -1.36 -3.76 7.20
N GLY A 10 -2.56 -4.17 6.80
CA GLY A 10 -3.03 -4.11 5.41
C GLY A 10 -4.23 -3.18 5.29
N GLN A 11 -4.29 -2.42 4.19
CA GLN A 11 -5.43 -1.55 3.87
C GLN A 11 -5.97 -1.84 2.47
N ILE A 12 -7.26 -2.15 2.41
CA ILE A 12 -8.00 -2.32 1.16
C ILE A 12 -8.67 -0.98 0.81
N VAL A 13 -8.50 -0.50 -0.42
CA VAL A 13 -9.01 0.79 -0.86
C VAL A 13 -10.14 0.61 -1.86
N PHE A 14 -11.29 1.20 -1.54
CA PHE A 14 -12.46 1.28 -2.42
C PHE A 14 -12.68 2.71 -2.89
N VAL A 15 -13.07 2.86 -4.15
CA VAL A 15 -13.60 4.12 -4.68
C VAL A 15 -14.91 3.83 -5.41
N ASP A 16 -15.95 4.59 -5.08
CA ASP A 16 -17.32 4.40 -5.57
C ASP A 16 -17.84 2.96 -5.42
N GLY A 17 -17.43 2.29 -4.33
CA GLY A 17 -17.81 0.92 -4.03
C GLY A 17 -17.02 -0.16 -4.79
N VAL A 18 -16.05 0.22 -5.62
CA VAL A 18 -15.20 -0.70 -6.39
C VAL A 18 -13.83 -0.82 -5.72
N LEU A 19 -13.33 -2.06 -5.60
CA LEU A 19 -11.98 -2.33 -5.14
C LEU A 19 -10.96 -1.85 -6.17
N VAL A 20 -10.07 -0.91 -5.78
CA VAL A 20 -9.08 -0.31 -6.69
C VAL A 20 -7.63 -0.58 -6.29
N ALA A 21 -7.36 -0.89 -5.02
CA ALA A 21 -6.01 -1.21 -4.56
C ALA A 21 -5.97 -1.98 -3.24
N VAL A 22 -4.85 -2.68 -3.02
CA VAL A 22 -4.43 -3.27 -1.75
C VAL A 22 -3.09 -2.64 -1.37
N LEU A 23 -3.00 -2.16 -0.14
CA LEU A 23 -1.82 -1.55 0.46
C LEU A 23 -1.33 -2.40 1.63
N THR A 24 -0.02 -2.51 1.79
CA THR A 24 0.63 -3.19 2.92
C THR A 24 1.57 -2.23 3.61
N GLN A 25 1.48 -2.12 4.93
CA GLN A 25 2.47 -1.38 5.71
C GLN A 25 3.76 -2.19 5.81
N LEU A 26 4.87 -1.54 5.48
CA LEU A 26 6.20 -2.06 5.63
C LEU A 26 6.62 -1.86 7.08
N SER A 27 6.34 -2.85 7.93
CA SER A 27 6.65 -2.81 9.36
C SER A 27 7.72 -3.83 9.68
N GLY A 28 8.85 -3.40 10.27
CA GLY A 28 9.93 -4.27 10.71
C GLY A 28 11.33 -3.74 10.40
N GLU A 29 12.32 -4.15 11.19
CA GLU A 29 13.72 -3.68 11.10
C GLU A 29 14.33 -3.93 9.71
N HIS A 30 13.83 -4.93 8.97
CA HIS A 30 14.28 -5.25 7.61
C HIS A 30 13.96 -4.18 6.57
N TYR A 31 12.98 -3.30 6.81
CA TYR A 31 12.58 -2.23 5.89
C TYR A 31 13.41 -0.94 6.05
N GLY A 32 14.23 -0.85 7.10
CA GLY A 32 15.18 0.25 7.30
C GLY A 32 14.50 1.63 7.25
N SER A 33 14.92 2.48 6.31
CA SER A 33 14.34 3.83 6.13
C SER A 33 12.89 3.83 5.64
N HIS A 34 12.33 2.68 5.26
CA HIS A 34 10.94 2.53 4.83
C HIS A 34 10.08 1.89 5.91
N ASP A 35 10.59 1.68 7.12
CA ASP A 35 9.76 1.24 8.24
C ASP A 35 8.59 2.22 8.47
N GLY A 36 7.38 1.68 8.59
CA GLY A 36 6.13 2.41 8.69
C GLY A 36 5.56 2.95 7.36
N HIS A 37 6.29 2.85 6.24
CA HIS A 37 5.80 3.24 4.91
C HIS A 37 4.76 2.26 4.38
N TRP A 38 4.06 2.65 3.31
CA TRP A 38 2.99 1.88 2.69
C TRP A 38 3.37 1.50 1.27
N PHE A 39 3.29 0.21 0.96
CA PHE A 39 3.55 -0.33 -0.36
C PHE A 39 2.24 -0.64 -1.09
N LEU A 40 2.18 -0.34 -2.39
CA LEU A 40 1.09 -0.78 -3.26
C LEU A 40 1.32 -2.24 -3.66
N GLU A 41 0.69 -3.15 -2.90
CA GLU A 41 0.77 -4.59 -3.11
C GLU A 41 0.08 -5.00 -4.42
N ALA A 42 -1.12 -4.46 -4.64
CA ALA A 42 -1.88 -4.68 -5.86
C ALA A 42 -2.65 -3.40 -6.22
N GLY A 43 -2.54 -2.98 -7.47
CA GLY A 43 -3.41 -1.96 -8.07
C GLY A 43 -4.30 -2.61 -9.12
N PHE A 44 -5.54 -2.15 -9.24
CA PHE A 44 -6.49 -2.63 -10.26
C PHE A 44 -6.81 -1.52 -11.25
N GLY A 45 -6.96 -1.88 -12.53
CA GLY A 45 -7.31 -0.93 -13.59
C GLY A 45 -6.27 0.19 -13.71
N ARG A 46 -6.69 1.45 -13.53
CA ARG A 46 -5.80 2.63 -13.63
C ARG A 46 -4.77 2.70 -12.50
N CYS A 47 -4.96 1.94 -11.41
CA CYS A 47 -4.00 1.85 -10.33
C CYS A 47 -2.96 0.75 -10.54
N ASP A 48 -3.11 -0.14 -11.54
CA ASP A 48 -2.11 -1.16 -11.86
C ASP A 48 -0.87 -0.50 -12.49
N PRO A 49 0.28 -0.47 -11.80
CA PRO A 49 1.44 0.19 -12.34
C PRO A 49 2.11 -0.75 -13.34
N THR A 50 1.66 -0.71 -14.59
CA THR A 50 2.13 -1.57 -15.68
C THR A 50 3.66 -1.56 -15.79
N GLY A 51 4.32 -2.56 -15.21
CA GLY A 51 5.76 -2.77 -15.28
C GLY A 51 6.66 -1.86 -14.45
N THR A 52 6.13 -0.85 -13.74
CA THR A 52 6.95 0.05 -12.90
C THR A 52 6.61 -0.14 -11.43
N LYS A 53 7.54 -0.64 -10.62
CA LYS A 53 7.33 -0.66 -9.17
C LYS A 53 7.33 0.78 -8.63
N LEU A 54 6.23 1.17 -7.99
CA LEU A 54 6.15 2.45 -7.28
C LEU A 54 7.01 2.38 -6.01
N PRO A 55 7.67 3.50 -5.62
CA PRO A 55 8.29 3.58 -4.31
C PRO A 55 7.22 3.50 -3.21
N PRO A 56 7.58 3.04 -1.99
CA PRO A 56 6.66 3.06 -0.85
C PRO A 56 6.27 4.50 -0.47
N PHE A 57 5.00 4.71 -0.17
CA PHE A 57 4.45 5.97 0.32
C PHE A 57 4.79 6.16 1.80
N ALA A 58 5.10 7.38 2.23
CA ALA A 58 5.46 7.65 3.62
C ALA A 58 4.26 7.50 4.59
N SER A 59 3.03 7.55 4.07
CA SER A 59 1.82 7.39 4.88
C SER A 59 0.66 6.78 4.10
N LEU A 60 -0.30 6.19 4.82
CA LEU A 60 -1.53 5.67 4.22
C LEU A 60 -2.31 6.77 3.47
N ASN A 61 -2.36 7.98 4.03
CA ASN A 61 -3.06 9.11 3.39
C ASN A 61 -2.43 9.48 2.05
N GLU A 62 -1.10 9.47 1.95
CA GLU A 62 -0.39 9.73 0.70
C GLU A 62 -0.72 8.66 -0.36
N ALA A 63 -0.68 7.37 0.04
CA ALA A 63 -1.04 6.27 -0.85
C ALA A 63 -2.48 6.39 -1.38
N VAL A 64 -3.44 6.69 -0.50
CA VAL A 64 -4.86 6.88 -0.87
C VAL A 64 -5.05 8.10 -1.77
N ALA A 65 -4.31 9.19 -1.52
CA ALA A 65 -4.36 10.38 -2.39
C ALA A 65 -3.85 10.08 -3.80
N TRP A 66 -2.75 9.33 -3.91
CA TRP A 66 -2.23 8.87 -5.20
C TRP A 66 -3.24 7.99 -5.94
N ILE A 67 -3.85 7.01 -5.26
CA ILE A 67 -4.88 6.12 -5.84
C ILE A 67 -6.04 6.94 -6.41
N ARG A 68 -6.55 7.91 -5.63
CA ARG A 68 -7.66 8.78 -6.08
C ARG A 68 -7.29 9.63 -7.28
N SER A 69 -6.04 10.09 -7.36
CA SER A 69 -5.56 10.82 -8.53
C SER A 69 -5.38 9.94 -9.76
N ALA A 70 -5.04 8.65 -9.59
CA ALA A 70 -4.82 7.73 -10.70
C ALA A 70 -6.13 7.33 -11.40
N ILE A 71 -7.23 7.26 -10.65
CA ILE A 71 -8.56 6.87 -11.15
C ILE A 71 -9.43 8.05 -11.61
N ALA A 72 -9.08 9.28 -11.25
CA ALA A 72 -9.70 10.50 -11.78
C ALA A 72 -9.45 10.61 -13.29
#